data_AF-A0A6C0JA18-F1
#
_entry.id   AF-A0A6C0JA18-F1
#
_cell.length_a   1.000
_cell.length_b   1.000
_cell.length_c   1.000
_cell.angle_alpha   90.00
_cell.angle_beta   90.00
_cell.angle_gamma   90.00
#
_symmetry.space_group_name_H-M   'P 1'
#
loop_
_entity.id
_entity.type
_entity.pdbx_description
1 polymer ?
#
loop_
_entity_poly.entity_id
_entity_poly.type
_entity_poly.pdbx_seq_one_letter_code
_entity_poly.pdbx_strand_id
1 'polypeptide(L)'
;MVDITTYESRIKDEDKKLGYLSRDKYMVKYDVEREIKEMDGYHGRKPYYPHKLDEWKKKRDKLVADKASNIKKRKAEIDTKMSMVQKTIDDIHKKIEELEMKSMMKGPDCAICLENKYTPNGKKRAISFNKKHCKTHIFHHECAEKVNKCPLCRDANKSLTKVANSTLKKLSTITPAASSKRAKTKTKRTRCPNGSRANAITKKCISLSSIKRSTRKRCPNGTRKNKISGNCDKK
;
A
#
# COMPACT_ATOMS: atom_id res chain seq x y z
N MET A 1 -25.82 -9.23 5.24
CA MET A 1 -24.34 -9.29 5.16
C MET A 1 -23.81 -8.34 6.21
N VAL A 2 -23.04 -8.82 7.20
CA VAL A 2 -22.38 -7.92 8.17
C VAL A 2 -21.30 -7.15 7.42
N ASP A 3 -21.39 -5.83 7.41
CA ASP A 3 -20.46 -4.97 6.69
C ASP A 3 -19.18 -4.74 7.52
N ILE A 4 -18.01 -4.74 6.87
CA ILE A 4 -16.69 -4.59 7.53
C ILE A 4 -16.66 -3.31 8.37
N THR A 5 -17.36 -2.28 7.92
CA THR A 5 -17.54 -0.99 8.60
C THR A 5 -18.08 -1.13 10.04
N THR A 6 -18.90 -2.15 10.31
CA THR A 6 -19.43 -2.43 11.65
C THR A 6 -18.40 -3.04 12.59
N TYR A 7 -17.40 -3.76 12.06
CA TYR A 7 -16.29 -4.26 12.84
C TYR A 7 -15.26 -3.16 13.12
N GLU A 8 -15.01 -2.29 12.14
CA GLU A 8 -14.14 -1.11 12.32
C GLU A 8 -14.67 -0.14 13.38
N SER A 9 -15.99 0.08 13.44
CA SER A 9 -16.58 0.91 14.51
C SER A 9 -16.42 0.25 15.89
N ARG A 10 -16.61 -1.06 15.98
CA ARG A 10 -16.40 -1.82 17.22
C ARG A 10 -14.95 -1.77 17.70
N ILE A 11 -13.97 -1.88 16.80
CA ILE A 11 -12.55 -1.71 17.16
C ILE A 11 -12.32 -0.34 17.79
N LYS A 12 -12.85 0.74 17.18
CA LYS A 12 -12.73 2.09 17.74
C LYS A 12 -13.31 2.21 19.14
N ASP A 13 -14.42 1.53 19.43
CA ASP A 13 -15.03 1.56 20.76
C ASP A 13 -14.23 0.75 21.79
N GLU A 14 -13.65 -0.40 21.40
CA GLU A 14 -12.73 -1.15 22.26
C GLU A 14 -11.42 -0.38 22.50
N ASP A 15 -10.87 0.30 21.49
CA ASP A 15 -9.70 1.19 21.64
C ASP A 15 -9.96 2.33 22.63
N LYS A 16 -11.17 2.92 22.62
CA LYS A 16 -11.56 3.91 23.63
C LYS A 16 -11.55 3.30 25.04
N LYS A 17 -12.04 2.08 25.20
CA LYS A 17 -11.99 1.37 26.50
C LYS A 17 -10.56 1.14 26.97
N LEU A 18 -9.64 0.75 26.08
CA LEU A 18 -8.21 0.67 26.40
C LEU A 18 -7.65 2.03 26.85
N GLY A 19 -8.05 3.12 26.19
CA GLY A 19 -7.70 4.48 26.59
C GLY A 19 -8.15 4.83 28.01
N TYR A 20 -9.39 4.50 28.37
CA TYR A 20 -9.92 4.70 29.72
C TYR A 20 -9.18 3.86 30.76
N LEU A 21 -8.97 2.56 30.49
CA LEU A 21 -8.24 1.67 31.40
C LEU A 21 -6.79 2.11 31.63
N SER A 22 -6.12 2.59 30.58
CA SER A 22 -4.77 3.14 30.68
C SER A 22 -4.72 4.38 31.57
N ARG A 23 -5.71 5.29 31.42
CA ARG A 23 -5.85 6.46 32.29
C ARG A 23 -6.12 6.04 33.74
N ASP A 24 -7.01 5.08 33.99
CA ASP A 24 -7.30 4.58 35.33
C ASP A 24 -6.04 3.98 35.98
N LYS A 25 -5.23 3.23 35.22
CA LYS A 25 -3.96 2.67 35.70
C LYS A 25 -2.99 3.76 36.18
N TYR A 26 -2.95 4.89 35.47
CA TYR A 26 -2.16 6.05 35.84
C TYR A 26 -2.72 6.73 37.11
N MET A 27 -4.03 6.96 37.17
CA MET A 27 -4.69 7.63 38.30
C MET A 27 -4.50 6.88 39.63
N VAL A 28 -4.52 5.54 39.61
CA VAL A 28 -4.27 4.70 40.81
C VAL A 28 -2.94 5.04 41.48
N LYS A 29 -1.90 5.36 40.70
CA LYS A 29 -0.60 5.77 41.24
C LYS A 29 -0.64 7.22 41.74
N TYR A 30 -1.21 8.10 40.93
CA TYR A 30 -1.25 9.53 41.19
C TYR A 30 -1.97 9.91 42.49
N ASP A 31 -3.11 9.27 42.78
CA ASP A 31 -3.89 9.58 43.98
C ASP A 31 -3.14 9.22 45.27
N VAL A 32 -2.41 8.11 45.26
CA VAL A 32 -1.58 7.69 46.41
C VAL A 32 -0.38 8.61 46.58
N GLU A 33 0.28 9.02 45.50
CA GLU A 33 1.38 9.98 45.58
C GLU A 33 0.92 11.32 46.16
N ARG A 34 -0.30 11.76 45.80
CA ARG A 34 -0.91 12.98 46.34
C ARG A 34 -1.18 12.89 47.84
N GLU A 35 -1.81 11.80 48.30
CA GLU A 35 -2.08 11.58 49.73
C GLU A 35 -0.78 11.52 50.55
N ILE A 36 0.25 10.84 50.04
CA ILE A 36 1.57 10.78 50.70
C ILE A 36 2.18 12.17 50.78
N LYS A 37 2.10 12.96 49.71
CA LYS A 37 2.61 14.33 49.66
C LYS A 37 1.89 15.25 50.66
N GLU A 38 0.59 15.08 50.85
CA GLU A 38 -0.19 15.81 51.86
C GLU A 38 0.21 15.43 53.28
N MET A 39 0.40 14.13 53.55
CA MET A 39 0.89 13.61 54.83
C MET A 39 2.32 14.07 55.15
N ASP A 40 3.16 14.19 54.12
CA ASP A 40 4.51 14.75 54.20
C ASP A 40 4.52 16.27 54.29
N GLY A 41 3.41 16.94 54.00
CA GLY A 41 3.30 18.40 54.12
C GLY A 41 3.33 18.88 55.57
N TYR A 42 3.44 20.20 55.73
CA TYR A 42 3.36 20.85 57.04
C TYR A 42 2.02 20.51 57.75
N HIS A 43 0.91 20.56 57.02
CA HIS A 43 -0.41 20.28 57.59
C HIS A 43 -0.59 18.83 58.03
N GLY A 44 -0.01 17.86 57.32
CA GLY A 44 -0.02 16.45 57.72
C GLY A 44 0.85 16.17 58.96
N ARG A 45 1.95 16.91 59.11
CA ARG A 45 2.87 16.81 60.26
C ARG A 45 2.44 17.61 61.48
N LYS A 46 1.70 18.71 61.29
CA LYS A 46 1.29 19.66 62.35
C LYS A 46 0.68 19.00 63.59
N PRO A 47 -0.21 18.00 63.50
CA PRO A 47 -0.81 17.37 64.68
C PRO A 47 0.19 16.62 65.58
N TYR A 48 1.37 16.31 65.05
CA TYR A 48 2.39 15.51 65.71
C TYR A 48 3.64 16.32 66.08
N TYR A 49 3.72 17.57 65.63
CA TYR A 49 4.83 18.46 65.93
C TYR A 49 4.66 19.09 67.33
N PRO A 50 5.72 19.29 68.13
CA PRO A 50 7.11 18.86 67.89
C PRO A 50 7.41 17.43 68.36
N HIS A 51 6.67 16.93 69.34
CA HIS A 51 7.13 15.80 70.18
C HIS A 51 6.67 14.40 69.73
N LYS A 52 5.76 14.29 68.76
CA LYS A 52 5.15 13.02 68.32
C LYS A 52 5.51 12.62 66.89
N LEU A 53 6.64 13.12 66.37
CA LEU A 53 7.08 12.84 64.99
C LEU A 53 7.32 11.35 64.70
N ASP A 54 7.68 10.56 65.72
CA ASP A 54 7.82 9.11 65.56
C ASP A 54 6.47 8.40 65.32
N GLU A 55 5.41 8.87 65.98
CA GLU A 55 4.04 8.37 65.74
C GLU A 55 3.57 8.73 64.33
N TRP A 56 3.87 9.96 63.88
CA TRP A 56 3.60 10.38 62.51
C TRP A 56 4.32 9.48 61.50
N LYS A 57 5.62 9.22 61.70
CA LYS A 57 6.42 8.38 60.80
C LYS A 57 5.86 6.96 60.71
N LYS A 58 5.52 6.33 61.85
CA LYS A 58 4.87 5.01 61.87
C LYS A 58 3.55 5.01 61.11
N LYS A 59 2.71 6.05 61.27
CA LYS A 59 1.44 6.18 60.57
C LYS A 59 1.61 6.36 59.06
N ARG A 60 2.59 7.18 58.66
CA ARG A 60 2.97 7.40 57.26
C ARG A 60 3.45 6.10 56.61
N ASP A 61 4.39 5.40 57.24
CA ASP A 61 4.97 4.17 56.70
C ASP A 61 3.91 3.06 56.57
N LYS A 62 2.99 2.96 57.54
CA LYS A 62 1.83 2.07 57.46
C LYS A 62 0.92 2.42 56.29
N LEU A 63 0.57 3.70 56.12
CA LEU A 63 -0.25 4.17 55.00
C LEU A 63 0.41 3.85 53.65
N VAL A 64 1.71 4.07 53.52
CA VAL A 64 2.48 3.75 52.31
C VAL A 64 2.43 2.25 52.02
N ALA A 65 2.66 1.40 53.03
CA ALA A 65 2.62 -0.05 52.87
C ALA A 65 1.23 -0.56 52.47
N ASP A 66 0.18 -0.10 53.16
CA ASP A 66 -1.21 -0.48 52.89
C ASP A 66 -1.61 -0.08 51.46
N LYS A 67 -1.29 1.15 51.06
CA LYS A 67 -1.60 1.69 49.73
C LYS A 67 -0.76 1.03 48.64
N ALA A 68 0.51 0.72 48.87
CA ALA A 68 1.36 0.02 47.90
C ALA A 68 0.79 -1.37 47.55
N SER A 69 0.31 -2.11 48.56
CA SER A 69 -0.32 -3.42 48.34
C SER A 69 -1.62 -3.30 47.51
N ASN A 70 -2.43 -2.27 47.80
CA ASN A 70 -3.67 -1.99 47.08
C ASN A 70 -3.40 -1.56 45.63
N ILE A 71 -2.43 -0.66 45.40
CA ILE A 71 -1.98 -0.25 44.06
C ILE A 71 -1.59 -1.48 43.23
N LYS A 72 -0.81 -2.40 43.81
CA LYS A 72 -0.37 -3.61 43.10
C LYS A 72 -1.57 -4.46 42.65
N LYS A 73 -2.55 -4.66 43.54
CA LYS A 73 -3.80 -5.39 43.23
C LYS A 73 -4.61 -4.70 42.13
N ARG A 74 -4.88 -3.39 42.27
CA ARG A 74 -5.66 -2.63 41.29
C ARG A 74 -4.98 -2.56 39.92
N LYS A 75 -3.64 -2.37 39.88
CA LYS A 75 -2.89 -2.40 38.62
C LYS A 75 -2.99 -3.77 37.94
N ALA A 76 -2.85 -4.85 38.69
CA ALA A 76 -3.01 -6.20 38.15
C ALA A 76 -4.42 -6.43 37.58
N GLU A 77 -5.46 -5.96 38.27
CA GLU A 77 -6.84 -6.05 37.78
C GLU A 77 -7.08 -5.21 36.51
N ILE A 78 -6.46 -4.03 36.41
CA ILE A 78 -6.55 -3.22 35.19
C ILE A 78 -5.78 -3.91 34.06
N ASP A 79 -4.62 -4.50 34.33
CA ASP A 79 -3.83 -5.23 33.34
C ASP A 79 -4.57 -6.46 32.79
N THR A 80 -5.30 -7.19 33.64
CA THR A 80 -6.16 -8.29 33.15
C THR A 80 -7.30 -7.77 32.27
N LYS A 81 -7.95 -6.66 32.66
CA LYS A 81 -8.99 -6.01 31.83
C LYS A 81 -8.43 -5.54 30.48
N MET A 82 -7.28 -4.89 30.48
CA MET A 82 -6.60 -4.47 29.25
C MET A 82 -6.25 -5.66 28.36
N SER A 83 -5.75 -6.76 28.93
CA SER A 83 -5.46 -7.99 28.16
C SER A 83 -6.72 -8.58 27.53
N MET A 84 -7.85 -8.58 28.25
CA MET A 84 -9.12 -9.06 27.69
C MET A 84 -9.60 -8.19 26.52
N VAL A 85 -9.53 -6.87 26.65
CA VAL A 85 -9.92 -5.95 25.57
C VAL A 85 -8.96 -6.07 24.37
N GLN A 86 -7.66 -6.27 24.61
CA GLN A 86 -6.73 -6.51 23.50
C GLN A 86 -7.07 -7.78 22.74
N LYS A 87 -7.39 -8.87 23.45
CA LYS A 87 -7.84 -10.12 22.82
C LYS A 87 -9.11 -9.93 21.99
N THR A 88 -10.08 -9.14 22.47
CA THR A 88 -11.30 -8.89 21.68
C THR A 88 -11.01 -8.10 20.41
N ILE A 89 -10.10 -7.12 20.45
CA ILE A 89 -9.65 -6.40 19.26
C ILE A 89 -8.98 -7.36 18.27
N ASP A 90 -8.06 -8.20 18.75
CA ASP A 90 -7.36 -9.17 17.91
C ASP A 90 -8.32 -10.18 17.25
N ASP A 91 -9.34 -10.63 17.98
CA ASP A 91 -10.37 -11.52 17.45
C ASP A 91 -11.26 -10.81 16.40
N ILE A 92 -11.52 -9.52 16.56
CA ILE A 92 -12.24 -8.73 15.56
C ILE A 92 -11.38 -8.57 14.29
N HIS A 93 -10.07 -8.29 14.43
CA HIS A 93 -9.17 -8.22 13.28
C HIS A 93 -9.13 -9.54 12.49
N LYS A 94 -9.04 -10.69 13.18
CA LYS A 94 -9.12 -12.01 12.52
C LYS A 94 -10.42 -12.19 11.74
N LYS A 95 -11.56 -11.78 12.30
CA LYS A 95 -12.86 -11.84 11.61
C LYS A 95 -12.88 -10.96 10.36
N ILE A 96 -12.29 -9.77 10.41
CA ILE A 96 -12.17 -8.90 9.23
C ILE A 96 -11.32 -9.60 8.17
N GLU A 97 -10.16 -10.12 8.54
CA GLU A 97 -9.27 -10.85 7.61
C GLU A 97 -9.98 -12.06 6.97
N GLU A 98 -10.72 -12.85 7.73
CA GLU A 98 -11.49 -13.97 7.21
C GLU A 98 -12.57 -13.52 6.20
N LEU A 99 -13.27 -12.42 6.47
CA LEU A 99 -14.26 -11.84 5.56
C LEU A 99 -13.61 -11.29 4.29
N GLU A 100 -12.46 -10.65 4.41
CA GLU A 100 -11.67 -10.19 3.26
C GLU A 100 -11.19 -11.38 2.41
N MET A 101 -10.67 -12.44 3.03
CA MET A 101 -10.22 -13.65 2.35
C MET A 101 -11.37 -14.38 1.63
N LYS A 102 -12.55 -14.50 2.25
CA LYS A 102 -13.75 -15.07 1.62
C LYS A 102 -14.27 -14.25 0.45
N SER A 103 -14.07 -12.94 0.49
CA SER A 103 -14.50 -12.02 -0.58
C SER A 103 -13.44 -11.77 -1.65
N MET A 104 -12.27 -12.42 -1.55
CA MET A 104 -11.20 -12.28 -2.54
C MET A 104 -11.64 -12.79 -3.91
N MET A 105 -11.39 -11.97 -4.92
CA MET A 105 -11.63 -12.24 -6.31
C MET A 105 -10.32 -12.37 -7.08
N LYS A 106 -10.24 -13.34 -8.00
CA LYS A 106 -9.13 -13.42 -8.95
C LYS A 106 -9.32 -12.36 -10.04
N GLY A 107 -8.32 -11.50 -10.21
CA GLY A 107 -8.23 -10.46 -11.23
C GLY A 107 -6.98 -10.64 -12.10
N PRO A 108 -6.64 -9.65 -12.96
CA PRO A 108 -5.36 -9.63 -13.65
C PRO A 108 -4.20 -9.36 -12.68
N ASP A 109 -3.01 -9.86 -12.99
CA ASP A 109 -1.83 -9.71 -12.14
C ASP A 109 -1.49 -8.22 -11.93
N CYS A 110 -1.30 -7.83 -10.67
CA CYS A 110 -0.85 -6.47 -10.36
C CYS A 110 0.61 -6.31 -10.81
N ALA A 111 0.90 -5.35 -11.69
CA ALA A 111 2.27 -5.15 -12.20
C ALA A 111 3.28 -4.60 -11.17
N ILE A 112 2.90 -4.44 -9.89
CA ILE A 112 3.78 -3.98 -8.81
C ILE A 112 4.16 -5.15 -7.89
N CYS A 113 3.19 -5.89 -7.37
CA CYS A 113 3.45 -7.02 -6.47
C CYS A 113 3.30 -8.40 -7.13
N LEU A 114 2.87 -8.45 -8.40
CA LEU A 114 2.60 -9.66 -9.17
C LEU A 114 1.50 -10.57 -8.59
N GLU A 115 0.76 -10.11 -7.59
CA GLU A 115 -0.40 -10.84 -7.06
C GLU A 115 -1.66 -10.56 -7.88
N ASN A 116 -2.56 -11.55 -7.94
CA ASN A 116 -3.81 -11.49 -8.71
C ASN A 116 -5.09 -11.55 -7.86
N LYS A 117 -4.95 -11.49 -6.54
CA LYS A 117 -6.07 -11.52 -5.59
C LYS A 117 -6.48 -10.10 -5.23
N TYR A 118 -7.76 -9.78 -5.39
CA TYR A 118 -8.31 -8.46 -5.08
C TYR A 118 -9.47 -8.58 -4.10
N THR A 119 -9.59 -7.63 -3.19
CA THR A 119 -10.72 -7.53 -2.27
C THR A 119 -11.72 -6.47 -2.77
N PRO A 120 -13.03 -6.59 -2.48
CA PRO A 120 -14.01 -5.59 -2.90
C PRO A 120 -13.79 -4.22 -2.21
N ASN A 121 -13.33 -4.28 -0.95
CA ASN A 121 -13.01 -3.16 -0.08
C ASN A 121 -11.66 -3.44 0.62
N GLY A 122 -11.01 -2.42 1.20
CA GLY A 122 -9.73 -2.57 1.90
C GLY A 122 -8.48 -2.27 1.06
N LYS A 123 -7.31 -2.68 1.56
CA LYS A 123 -5.98 -2.33 0.99
C LYS A 123 -5.67 -3.01 -0.34
N LYS A 124 -6.20 -4.23 -0.55
CA LYS A 124 -6.08 -4.99 -1.80
C LYS A 124 -7.22 -4.74 -2.79
N ARG A 125 -7.95 -3.62 -2.66
CA ARG A 125 -8.98 -3.24 -3.64
C ARG A 125 -8.38 -2.87 -4.99
N ALA A 126 -9.11 -3.18 -6.06
CA ALA A 126 -8.65 -2.95 -7.44
C ALA A 126 -8.83 -1.49 -7.88
N ILE A 127 -7.75 -0.91 -8.38
CA ILE A 127 -7.67 0.51 -8.75
C ILE A 127 -6.91 0.70 -10.05
N SER A 128 -7.27 1.76 -10.78
CA SER A 128 -6.51 2.25 -11.92
C SER A 128 -6.09 3.71 -11.71
N PHE A 129 -4.93 4.11 -12.26
CA PHE A 129 -4.39 5.47 -12.16
C PHE A 129 -5.20 6.52 -12.95
N ASN A 130 -5.95 6.11 -13.97
CA ASN A 130 -6.77 7.02 -14.78
C ASN A 130 -7.86 6.25 -15.53
N LYS A 131 -9.11 6.71 -15.42
CA LYS A 131 -10.27 6.16 -16.13
C LYS A 131 -10.20 6.30 -17.65
N LYS A 132 -9.38 7.19 -18.23
CA LYS A 132 -9.29 7.37 -19.69
C LYS A 132 -8.15 6.57 -20.30
N HIS A 133 -6.93 6.77 -19.83
CA HIS A 133 -5.71 6.27 -20.47
C HIS A 133 -5.22 4.93 -19.90
N CYS A 134 -5.52 4.62 -18.63
CA CYS A 134 -5.01 3.43 -17.96
C CYS A 134 -6.15 2.51 -17.49
N LYS A 135 -7.25 2.45 -18.26
CA LYS A 135 -8.46 1.65 -17.99
C LYS A 135 -8.18 0.16 -17.74
N THR A 136 -7.19 -0.37 -18.44
CA THR A 136 -6.79 -1.79 -18.40
C THR A 136 -5.70 -2.05 -17.38
N HIS A 137 -5.12 -1.00 -16.78
CA HIS A 137 -4.02 -1.12 -15.83
C HIS A 137 -4.60 -1.19 -14.42
N ILE A 138 -4.67 -2.39 -13.88
CA ILE A 138 -5.24 -2.65 -12.56
C ILE A 138 -4.12 -2.93 -11.56
N PHE A 139 -4.25 -2.32 -10.38
CA PHE A 139 -3.32 -2.46 -9.27
C PHE A 139 -4.09 -2.60 -7.96
N HIS A 140 -3.45 -3.14 -6.92
CA HIS A 140 -3.94 -2.98 -5.55
C HIS A 140 -3.82 -1.53 -5.11
N HIS A 141 -4.76 -1.04 -4.31
CA HIS A 141 -4.70 0.32 -3.78
C HIS A 141 -3.39 0.60 -3.04
N GLU A 142 -2.98 -0.29 -2.14
CA GLU A 142 -1.72 -0.13 -1.40
C GLU A 142 -0.49 -0.09 -2.34
N CYS A 143 -0.52 -0.88 -3.42
CA CYS A 143 0.56 -0.87 -4.40
C CYS A 143 0.60 0.45 -5.18
N ALA A 144 -0.56 0.95 -5.60
CA ALA A 144 -0.67 2.20 -6.36
C ALA A 144 -0.35 3.45 -5.52
N GLU A 145 -0.58 3.43 -4.20
CA GLU A 145 -0.24 4.54 -3.31
C GLU A 145 1.26 4.83 -3.31
N LYS A 146 2.11 3.80 -3.39
CA LYS A 146 3.58 3.89 -3.37
C LYS A 146 4.17 4.49 -4.64
N VAL A 147 3.40 4.64 -5.72
CA VAL A 147 3.91 5.09 -7.03
C VAL A 147 3.22 6.38 -7.48
N ASN A 148 3.99 7.30 -8.06
CA ASN A 148 3.47 8.59 -8.53
C ASN A 148 2.91 8.55 -9.96
N LYS A 149 3.43 7.63 -10.79
CA LYS A 149 3.03 7.45 -12.19
C LYS A 149 2.59 6.02 -12.39
N CYS A 150 1.76 5.76 -13.38
CA CYS A 150 1.40 4.39 -13.68
C CYS A 150 2.63 3.61 -14.20
N PRO A 151 2.98 2.45 -13.63
CA PRO A 151 4.12 1.64 -14.09
C PRO A 151 4.02 1.18 -15.56
N LEU A 152 2.81 1.03 -16.09
CA LEU A 152 2.56 0.50 -17.43
C LEU A 152 2.47 1.59 -18.51
N CYS A 153 1.63 2.63 -18.30
CA CYS A 153 1.44 3.76 -19.26
C CYS A 153 2.42 4.93 -19.02
N ARG A 154 3.13 4.98 -17.87
CA ARG A 154 3.92 6.14 -17.40
C ARG A 154 3.16 7.46 -17.31
N ASP A 155 1.83 7.42 -17.36
CA ASP A 155 0.99 8.59 -17.22
C ASP A 155 1.24 9.28 -15.87
N ALA A 156 1.40 10.61 -15.94
CA ALA A 156 1.75 11.45 -14.81
C ALA A 156 0.56 11.81 -13.92
N ASN A 157 -0.67 11.61 -14.40
CA ASN A 157 -1.88 11.97 -13.68
C ASN A 157 -2.27 10.84 -12.71
N LYS A 158 -1.95 11.02 -11.42
CA LYS A 158 -2.35 10.10 -10.34
C LYS A 158 -3.79 10.39 -9.92
N SER A 159 -4.76 9.84 -10.65
CA SER A 159 -6.18 9.85 -10.28
C SER A 159 -6.66 8.44 -9.98
N LEU A 160 -6.47 7.99 -8.74
CA LEU A 160 -6.85 6.64 -8.32
C LEU A 160 -8.37 6.46 -8.42
N THR A 161 -8.82 5.65 -9.37
CA THR A 161 -10.23 5.36 -9.60
C THR A 161 -10.52 3.90 -9.25
N LYS A 162 -11.61 3.67 -8.50
CA LYS A 162 -12.07 2.32 -8.13
C LYS A 162 -12.54 1.59 -9.38
N VAL A 163 -12.03 0.37 -9.57
CA VAL A 163 -12.44 -0.51 -10.66
C VAL A 163 -13.58 -1.39 -10.18
N ALA A 164 -14.64 -1.53 -10.98
CA ALA A 164 -15.79 -2.36 -10.62
C ALA A 164 -15.44 -3.86 -10.70
N ASN A 165 -16.09 -4.69 -9.88
CA ASN A 165 -15.85 -6.13 -9.85
C ASN A 165 -16.18 -6.80 -11.19
N SER A 166 -17.17 -6.27 -11.93
CA SER A 166 -17.53 -6.75 -13.27
C SER A 166 -16.40 -6.52 -14.29
N THR A 167 -15.71 -5.39 -14.22
CA THR A 167 -14.54 -5.10 -15.06
C THR A 167 -13.33 -5.96 -14.69
N LEU A 168 -13.13 -6.28 -13.41
CA LEU A 168 -12.07 -7.20 -12.98
C LEU A 168 -12.25 -8.59 -13.57
N LYS A 169 -13.47 -9.13 -13.51
CA LYS A 169 -13.81 -10.44 -14.10
C LYS A 169 -13.59 -10.48 -15.61
N LYS A 170 -13.98 -9.40 -16.31
CA LYS A 170 -13.77 -9.29 -17.75
C LYS A 170 -12.27 -9.25 -18.10
N LEU A 171 -11.47 -8.55 -17.31
CA LEU A 171 -10.03 -8.39 -17.56
C LEU A 171 -9.23 -9.63 -17.16
N SER A 172 -9.67 -10.42 -16.16
CA SER A 172 -9.02 -11.69 -15.81
C SER A 172 -9.22 -12.78 -16.86
N THR A 173 -10.34 -12.76 -17.59
CA THR A 173 -10.55 -13.64 -18.75
C THR A 173 -9.71 -13.25 -19.96
N ILE A 174 -9.20 -12.02 -20.00
CA ILE A 174 -8.16 -11.60 -20.94
C ILE A 174 -6.82 -12.02 -20.33
N THR A 175 -6.62 -13.32 -20.15
CA THR A 175 -5.28 -13.82 -20.36
C THR A 175 -4.87 -13.35 -21.75
N PRO A 176 -3.61 -12.95 -21.99
CA PRO A 176 -3.12 -13.07 -23.34
C PRO A 176 -3.25 -14.57 -23.63
N ALA A 177 -4.33 -14.97 -24.32
CA ALA A 177 -4.24 -16.09 -25.23
C ALA A 177 -2.89 -15.86 -25.89
N ALA A 178 -1.97 -16.82 -25.74
CA ALA A 178 -0.66 -16.75 -26.34
C ALA A 178 -0.92 -16.52 -27.82
N SER A 179 -1.07 -15.26 -28.21
CA SER A 179 -1.01 -14.82 -29.56
C SER A 179 0.48 -14.94 -29.77
N SER A 180 0.87 -16.16 -30.13
CA SER A 180 1.55 -16.31 -31.38
C SER A 180 0.79 -15.44 -32.39
N LYS A 181 1.03 -14.12 -32.33
CA LYS A 181 1.13 -13.33 -33.53
C LYS A 181 2.21 -14.07 -34.27
N ARG A 182 1.77 -15.08 -35.03
CA ARG A 182 2.56 -15.90 -35.91
C ARG A 182 3.48 -14.89 -36.54
N ALA A 183 4.75 -14.91 -36.12
CA ALA A 183 5.70 -13.93 -36.59
C ALA A 183 5.52 -14.00 -38.08
N LYS A 184 5.00 -12.93 -38.70
CA LYS A 184 4.87 -12.91 -40.16
C LYS A 184 6.31 -13.08 -40.58
N THR A 185 6.68 -14.30 -40.93
CA THR A 185 7.94 -14.64 -41.51
C THR A 185 7.93 -13.76 -42.73
N LYS A 186 8.60 -12.61 -42.63
CA LYS A 186 8.94 -11.82 -43.80
C LYS A 186 9.75 -12.82 -44.61
N THR A 187 9.10 -13.44 -45.59
CA THR A 187 9.76 -14.29 -46.56
C THR A 187 10.88 -13.41 -47.10
N LYS A 188 12.11 -13.74 -46.68
CA LYS A 188 13.29 -13.06 -47.19
C LYS A 188 13.18 -13.23 -48.70
N ARG A 189 12.95 -12.13 -49.43
CA ARG A 189 12.93 -12.15 -50.88
C ARG A 189 14.20 -12.87 -51.33
N THR A 190 14.03 -13.94 -52.11
CA THR A 190 15.15 -14.67 -52.70
C THR A 190 16.02 -13.67 -53.46
N ARG A 191 17.29 -13.58 -53.05
CA ARG A 191 18.29 -12.81 -53.78
C ARG A 191 18.68 -13.59 -55.02
N CYS A 192 18.85 -12.90 -56.13
CA CYS A 192 19.45 -13.51 -57.32
C CYS A 192 20.93 -13.81 -57.06
N PRO A 193 21.55 -14.77 -57.77
CA PRO A 193 22.96 -15.13 -57.60
C PRO A 193 23.88 -13.92 -57.73
N ASN A 194 23.50 -12.97 -58.60
CA ASN A 194 24.25 -11.75 -58.90
C ASN A 194 24.01 -10.63 -57.86
N GLY A 195 23.40 -10.94 -56.70
CA GLY A 195 23.12 -10.01 -55.61
C GLY A 195 21.93 -9.07 -55.83
N SER A 196 21.31 -9.07 -57.01
CA SER A 196 20.12 -8.26 -57.32
C SER A 196 18.82 -8.84 -56.73
N ARG A 197 17.74 -8.06 -56.81
CA ARG A 197 16.40 -8.48 -56.37
C ARG A 197 15.60 -9.00 -57.56
N ALA A 198 14.83 -10.06 -57.35
CA ALA A 198 13.83 -10.51 -58.32
C ALA A 198 12.65 -9.53 -58.41
N ASN A 199 12.10 -9.36 -59.62
CA ASN A 199 10.86 -8.63 -59.83
C ASN A 199 9.70 -9.35 -59.13
N ALA A 200 8.81 -8.59 -58.48
CA ALA A 200 7.70 -9.13 -57.71
C ALA A 200 6.69 -9.91 -58.56
N ILE A 201 6.51 -9.50 -59.82
CA ILE A 201 5.47 -9.99 -60.72
C ILE A 201 6.04 -11.09 -61.62
N THR A 202 7.15 -10.81 -62.30
CA THR A 202 7.70 -11.73 -63.31
C THR A 202 8.65 -12.77 -62.74
N LYS A 203 9.02 -12.68 -61.44
CA LYS A 203 9.99 -13.55 -60.75
C LYS A 203 11.40 -13.59 -61.38
N LYS A 204 11.64 -12.89 -62.49
CA LYS A 204 12.94 -12.76 -63.16
C LYS A 204 13.85 -11.80 -62.41
N CYS A 205 15.16 -12.06 -62.49
CA CYS A 205 16.18 -11.20 -61.90
C CYS A 205 16.27 -9.86 -62.62
N ILE A 206 16.26 -8.76 -61.86
CA ILE A 206 16.44 -7.42 -62.40
C ILE A 206 17.95 -7.16 -62.53
N SER A 207 18.38 -6.60 -63.67
CA SER A 207 19.77 -6.21 -63.88
C SER A 207 20.17 -5.05 -62.96
N LEU A 208 21.42 -5.03 -62.48
CA LEU A 208 21.91 -3.96 -61.60
C LEU A 208 21.85 -2.57 -62.25
N SER A 209 21.88 -2.49 -63.58
CA SER A 209 21.79 -1.25 -64.36
C SER A 209 20.41 -0.59 -64.35
N SER A 210 19.34 -1.36 -64.11
CA SER A 210 17.96 -0.84 -64.05
C SER A 210 17.51 -0.43 -62.64
N ILE A 211 18.35 -0.68 -61.63
CA ILE A 211 18.12 -0.23 -60.26
C ILE A 211 18.60 1.22 -60.17
N LYS A 212 17.70 2.21 -60.29
CA LYS A 212 17.96 3.59 -59.89
C LYS A 212 18.35 3.61 -58.41
N ARG A 213 19.65 3.56 -58.11
CA ARG A 213 20.18 3.73 -56.75
C ARG A 213 19.85 5.15 -56.32
N SER A 214 18.78 5.30 -55.55
CA SER A 214 18.54 6.49 -54.73
C SER A 214 19.61 6.51 -53.64
N THR A 215 20.83 6.94 -53.97
CA THR A 215 21.83 7.29 -52.96
C THR A 215 21.33 8.57 -52.31
N ARG A 216 20.69 8.46 -51.13
CA ARG A 216 20.41 9.64 -50.30
C ARG A 216 21.72 10.37 -50.08
N LYS A 217 21.88 11.54 -50.72
CA LYS A 217 23.04 12.40 -50.55
C LYS A 217 23.09 12.80 -49.06
N ARG A 218 24.06 12.26 -48.33
CA ARG A 218 24.41 12.75 -46.99
C ARG A 218 25.03 14.14 -47.13
N CYS A 219 24.94 14.93 -46.07
CA CYS A 219 25.62 16.22 -46.02
C CYS A 219 27.12 16.03 -45.77
N PRO A 220 27.98 16.99 -46.18
CA PRO A 220 29.43 16.93 -45.94
C PRO A 220 29.78 16.78 -44.45
N ASN A 221 28.95 17.32 -43.56
CA ASN A 221 29.07 17.21 -42.10
C ASN A 221 28.56 15.86 -41.53
N GLY A 222 28.15 14.92 -42.36
CA GLY A 222 27.69 13.59 -41.96
C GLY A 222 26.21 13.50 -41.56
N THR A 223 25.51 14.62 -41.43
CA THR A 223 24.06 14.62 -41.13
C THR A 223 23.22 14.26 -42.36
N ARG A 224 21.94 13.95 -42.13
CA ARG A 224 20.98 13.72 -43.21
C ARG A 224 20.44 15.06 -43.69
N LYS A 225 20.19 15.20 -45.00
CA LYS A 225 19.42 16.34 -45.51
C LYS A 225 17.98 16.27 -45.00
N ASN A 226 17.45 17.40 -44.54
CA ASN A 226 16.04 17.57 -44.21
C ASN A 226 15.19 17.28 -45.46
N LYS A 227 14.11 16.51 -45.30
CA LYS A 227 13.25 16.07 -46.40
C LYS A 227 12.41 17.19 -47.02
N ILE A 228 12.15 18.26 -46.27
CA ILE A 228 11.26 19.35 -46.68
C ILE A 228 12.10 20.51 -47.24
N SER A 229 13.16 20.92 -46.53
CA SER A 229 13.98 22.07 -46.93
C SER A 229 15.18 21.73 -47.81
N GLY A 230 15.59 20.45 -47.90
CA GLY A 230 16.79 20.04 -48.65
C GLY A 230 18.12 20.49 -48.03
N ASN A 231 18.07 21.25 -46.94
CA ASN A 231 19.21 21.77 -46.21
C ASN A 231 19.81 20.72 -45.26
N CYS A 232 21.08 20.92 -44.93
CA CYS A 232 21.81 20.10 -43.97
C CYS A 232 21.53 20.57 -42.55
N ASP A 233 21.24 19.63 -41.65
CA ASP A 233 21.14 19.95 -40.22
C ASP A 233 22.53 20.41 -39.73
N LYS A 234 22.55 21.54 -38.99
CA LYS A 234 23.76 22.03 -38.32
C LYS A 234 24.16 21.04 -37.22
N LYS A 235 25.47 20.88 -37.03
CA LYS A 235 26.04 19.96 -36.04
C LYS A 235 26.05 20.60 -34.67
#